data_AF-A0A150S285-F1
#
_entry.id   AF-A0A150S285-F1
#
_cell.length_a   1.000
_cell.length_b   1.000
_cell.length_c   1.000
_cell.angle_alpha   90.00
_cell.angle_beta   90.00
_cell.angle_gamma   90.00
#
_symmetry.space_group_name_H-M   'P 1'
#
loop_
_entity.id
_entity.type
_entity.pdbx_description
1 polymer ?
#
loop_
_entity_poly.entity_id
_entity_poly.type
_entity_poly.pdbx_seq_one_letter_code
_entity_poly.pdbx_strand_id
1 'polypeptide(L)'
;EAVRGFVEQFAALMVQTGLQRMAARVLAALFTTDAGALTAADLVERLRVSPASVSKAIGYLQGLELVRRERGPRRGERYVIDDDVWIRAWMTSARANAMWADAARQGAEIFGAVTPAGARLEHMGRFFARLSDDMAGGPTEAAVGDALTVLAALVHAGAPLTVRQLAAALGWPPDRVTSALRDAERHPDVADPVALRCPAPETYTVVARLERLTATQREALGQPR
;
A
#
# COMPACT_ATOMS: atom_id res chain seq x y z
N GLU A 1 -5.02 26.92 -26.54
CA GLU A 1 -5.05 27.65 -25.26
C GLU A 1 -5.46 26.74 -24.10
N ALA A 2 -6.57 26.01 -24.20
CA ALA A 2 -7.04 25.05 -23.18
C ALA A 2 -5.98 24.03 -22.72
N VAL A 3 -5.26 23.38 -23.64
CA VAL A 3 -4.21 22.40 -23.30
C VAL A 3 -3.07 23.02 -22.48
N ARG A 4 -2.65 24.24 -22.83
CA ARG A 4 -1.59 24.95 -22.08
C ARG A 4 -2.05 25.29 -20.67
N GLY A 5 -3.29 25.78 -20.53
CA GLY A 5 -3.90 26.05 -19.23
C GLY A 5 -3.99 24.79 -18.36
N PHE A 6 -4.37 23.65 -18.95
CA PHE A 6 -4.38 22.37 -18.23
C PHE A 6 -2.98 21.95 -17.77
N VAL A 7 -1.96 22.01 -18.65
CA VAL A 7 -0.57 21.65 -18.30
C VAL A 7 -0.04 22.48 -17.12
N GLU A 8 -0.34 23.78 -17.10
CA GLU A 8 0.07 24.67 -16.02
C GLU A 8 -0.66 24.36 -14.71
N GLN A 9 -1.97 24.11 -14.75
CA GLN A 9 -2.75 23.71 -13.59
C GLN A 9 -2.30 22.35 -13.05
N PHE A 10 -2.04 21.39 -13.93
CA PHE A 10 -1.60 20.05 -13.55
C PHE A 10 -0.21 20.08 -12.91
N ALA A 11 0.72 20.87 -13.46
CA ALA A 11 2.02 21.11 -12.83
C ALA A 11 1.86 21.82 -11.47
N ALA A 12 0.93 22.76 -11.32
CA ALA A 12 0.68 23.43 -10.05
C ALA A 12 0.16 22.47 -8.98
N LEU A 13 -0.72 21.53 -9.33
CA LEU A 13 -1.21 20.48 -8.42
C LEU A 13 -0.05 19.59 -7.94
N MET A 14 0.82 19.13 -8.84
CA MET A 14 1.99 18.33 -8.45
C MET A 14 2.92 19.08 -7.49
N VAL A 15 3.06 20.40 -7.64
CA VAL A 15 3.86 21.21 -6.71
C VAL A 15 3.22 21.24 -5.33
N GLN A 16 1.89 21.37 -5.25
CA GLN A 16 1.17 21.35 -3.98
C GLN A 16 1.32 20.00 -3.26
N THR A 17 1.45 18.90 -4.00
CA THR A 17 1.69 17.57 -3.45
C THR A 17 3.17 17.27 -3.16
N GLY A 18 4.07 18.26 -3.32
CA GLY A 18 5.46 18.18 -2.89
C GLY A 18 6.50 17.97 -3.99
N LEU A 19 6.13 17.91 -5.28
CA LEU A 19 7.12 17.87 -6.35
C LEU A 19 7.81 19.22 -6.53
N GLN A 20 9.10 19.19 -6.88
CA GLN A 20 9.83 20.40 -7.25
C GLN A 20 9.21 21.04 -8.49
N ARG A 21 9.07 22.37 -8.50
CA ARG A 21 8.41 23.14 -9.57
C ARG A 21 8.83 22.76 -10.98
N MET A 22 10.14 22.59 -11.23
CA MET A 22 10.62 22.24 -12.56
C MET A 22 10.35 20.77 -12.91
N ALA A 23 10.47 19.86 -11.95
CA ALA A 23 10.13 18.46 -12.13
C ALA A 23 8.64 18.28 -12.46
N ALA A 24 7.75 19.00 -11.76
CA ALA A 24 6.33 19.03 -12.06
C ALA A 24 6.03 19.52 -13.48
N ARG A 25 6.71 20.57 -13.95
CA ARG A 25 6.55 21.09 -15.32
C ARG A 25 7.04 20.10 -16.38
N VAL A 26 8.18 19.45 -16.15
CA VAL A 26 8.71 18.40 -17.05
C VAL A 26 7.77 17.20 -17.10
N LEU A 27 7.29 16.75 -15.94
CA LEU A 27 6.38 15.61 -15.83
C LEU A 27 5.04 15.91 -16.51
N ALA A 28 4.47 17.09 -16.30
CA ALA A 28 3.26 17.53 -17.00
C ALA A 28 3.45 17.56 -18.52
N ALA A 29 4.57 18.08 -19.02
CA ALA A 29 4.86 18.12 -20.45
C ALA A 29 5.02 16.72 -21.07
N LEU A 30 5.57 15.78 -20.31
CA LEU A 30 5.68 14.37 -20.72
C LEU A 30 4.32 13.66 -20.69
N PHE A 31 3.46 13.94 -19.71
CA PHE A 31 2.11 13.36 -19.64
C PHE A 31 1.19 13.81 -20.77
N THR A 32 1.35 15.05 -21.24
CA THR A 32 0.44 15.64 -22.23
C THR A 32 1.01 15.65 -23.64
N THR A 33 2.05 14.85 -23.93
CA THR A 33 2.64 14.81 -25.27
C THR A 33 2.10 13.66 -26.11
N ASP A 34 1.46 13.99 -27.24
CA ASP A 34 0.94 12.97 -28.17
C ASP A 34 2.06 12.10 -28.79
N ALA A 35 3.31 12.59 -28.75
CA ALA A 35 4.48 11.86 -29.26
C ALA A 35 4.95 10.70 -28.37
N GLY A 36 4.36 10.52 -27.17
CA GLY A 36 4.72 9.50 -26.17
C GLY A 36 6.09 9.66 -25.51
N ALA A 37 7.01 10.42 -26.10
CA ALA A 37 8.34 10.67 -25.58
C ALA A 37 8.88 12.04 -25.99
N LEU A 38 9.70 12.66 -25.14
CA LEU A 38 10.37 13.94 -25.42
C LEU A 38 11.88 13.85 -25.25
N THR A 39 12.62 14.55 -26.08
CA THR A 39 14.07 14.76 -25.89
C THR A 39 14.33 15.92 -24.94
N ALA A 40 15.58 16.05 -24.47
CA ALA A 40 16.00 17.22 -23.71
C ALA A 40 15.79 18.54 -24.49
N ALA A 41 15.99 18.53 -25.81
CA ALA A 41 15.77 19.68 -26.67
C ALA A 41 14.29 20.07 -26.75
N ASP A 42 13.40 19.08 -26.91
CA ASP A 42 11.95 19.32 -26.91
C ASP A 42 11.49 19.95 -25.60
N LEU A 43 12.01 19.46 -24.47
CA LEU A 43 11.68 19.99 -23.14
C LEU A 43 12.19 21.43 -22.95
N VAL A 44 13.41 21.73 -23.41
CA VAL A 44 13.98 23.09 -23.39
C VAL A 44 13.11 24.05 -24.21
N GLU A 45 12.74 23.66 -25.42
CA GLU A 45 11.93 24.47 -26.32
C GLU A 45 10.51 24.71 -25.76
N ARG A 46 9.83 23.63 -25.35
CA ARG A 46 8.45 23.70 -24.85
C ARG A 46 8.34 24.48 -23.55
N LEU A 47 9.25 24.23 -22.61
CA LEU A 47 9.18 24.84 -21.27
C LEU A 47 9.87 26.21 -21.21
N ARG A 48 10.64 26.58 -22.23
CA ARG A 48 11.45 27.81 -22.30
C ARG A 48 12.39 27.94 -21.10
N VAL A 49 13.17 26.89 -20.86
CA VAL A 49 14.11 26.78 -19.73
C VAL A 49 15.48 26.34 -20.21
N SER A 50 16.50 26.47 -19.35
CA SER A 50 17.86 26.05 -19.72
C SER A 50 18.01 24.52 -19.78
N PRO A 51 18.91 23.99 -20.63
CA PRO A 51 19.23 22.55 -20.66
C PRO A 51 19.61 21.99 -19.30
N ALA A 52 20.36 22.76 -18.50
CA ALA A 52 20.76 22.35 -17.15
C ALA A 52 19.56 22.15 -16.20
N SER A 53 18.52 22.99 -16.33
CA SER A 53 17.29 22.86 -15.55
C SER A 53 16.54 21.59 -15.89
N VAL A 54 16.48 21.24 -17.19
CA VAL A 54 15.89 19.99 -17.67
C VAL A 54 16.67 18.79 -17.15
N SER A 55 18.00 18.78 -17.27
CA SER A 55 18.83 17.66 -16.78
C SER A 55 18.65 17.40 -15.29
N LYS A 56 18.60 18.46 -14.47
CA LYS A 56 18.37 18.32 -13.02
C LYS A 56 16.98 17.77 -12.69
N ALA A 57 15.94 18.26 -13.39
CA ALA A 57 14.58 17.79 -13.21
C ALA A 57 14.41 16.32 -13.63
N ILE A 58 15.00 15.92 -14.76
CA ILE A 58 15.02 14.53 -15.22
C ILE A 58 15.73 13.63 -14.21
N GLY A 59 16.92 14.00 -13.73
CA GLY A 59 17.63 13.18 -12.74
C GLY A 59 16.83 12.96 -11.45
N TYR A 60 16.15 14.01 -10.97
CA TYR A 60 15.24 13.89 -9.83
C TYR A 60 14.06 12.95 -10.12
N LEU A 61 13.40 13.10 -11.28
CA LEU A 61 12.28 12.23 -11.67
C LEU A 61 12.69 10.78 -11.91
N GLN A 62 13.91 10.54 -12.42
CA GLN A 62 14.47 9.19 -12.54
C GLN A 62 14.73 8.55 -11.18
N GLY A 63 15.20 9.33 -10.19
CA GLY A 63 15.36 8.87 -8.81
C GLY A 63 14.03 8.50 -8.14
N LEU A 64 12.92 9.09 -8.58
CA LEU A 64 11.57 8.72 -8.16
C LEU A 64 10.94 7.63 -9.05
N GLU A 65 11.69 7.10 -10.02
CA GLU A 65 11.21 6.12 -11.01
C GLU A 65 10.01 6.60 -11.86
N LEU A 66 9.78 7.92 -11.92
CA LEU A 66 8.67 8.55 -12.66
C LEU A 66 8.97 8.78 -14.14
N VAL A 67 10.24 8.70 -14.55
CA VAL A 67 10.67 8.87 -15.93
C VAL A 67 11.73 7.84 -16.26
N ARG A 68 11.59 7.18 -17.42
CA ARG A 68 12.63 6.30 -17.96
C ARG A 68 13.33 6.98 -19.13
N ARG A 69 14.62 6.68 -19.26
CA ARG A 69 15.45 7.12 -20.37
C ARG A 69 15.59 6.01 -21.39
N GLU A 70 15.27 6.32 -22.64
CA GLU A 70 15.39 5.40 -23.78
C GLU A 70 16.40 5.92 -24.79
N ARG A 71 17.06 4.99 -25.49
CA ARG A 71 17.88 5.32 -26.65
C ARG A 71 16.97 5.49 -27.87
N GLY A 72 16.96 6.67 -28.46
CA GLY A 72 16.22 6.94 -29.69
C GLY A 72 16.88 6.33 -30.95
N PRO A 73 16.16 6.27 -32.09
CA PRO A 73 16.69 5.80 -33.37
C PRO A 73 17.81 6.70 -33.96
N ARG A 74 17.78 8.00 -33.66
CA ARG A 74 18.92 8.93 -33.84
C ARG A 74 19.67 9.05 -32.51
N ARG A 75 20.96 9.45 -32.54
CA ARG A 75 21.87 9.68 -31.37
C ARG A 75 21.32 10.71 -30.35
N GLY A 76 20.19 10.40 -29.71
CA GLY A 76 19.52 11.28 -28.75
C GLY A 76 18.74 10.45 -27.75
N GLU A 77 18.88 10.82 -26.48
CA GLU A 77 18.12 10.24 -25.37
C GLU A 77 16.68 10.78 -25.43
N ARG A 78 15.70 9.87 -25.31
CA ARG A 78 14.28 10.20 -25.18
C ARG A 78 13.82 9.86 -23.77
N TYR A 79 12.95 10.69 -23.23
CA TYR A 79 12.34 10.51 -21.92
C TYR A 79 10.90 10.07 -22.12
N VAL A 80 10.54 8.98 -21.47
CA VAL A 80 9.21 8.38 -21.53
C VAL A 80 8.63 8.26 -20.14
N ILE A 81 7.31 8.41 -20.09
CA ILE A 81 6.49 7.96 -18.98
C ILE A 81 5.95 6.60 -19.39
N ASP A 82 6.21 5.60 -18.57
CA ASP A 82 5.76 4.23 -18.81
C ASP A 82 4.27 4.09 -18.46
N ASP A 83 3.54 3.19 -19.11
CA ASP A 83 2.13 2.96 -18.81
C ASP A 83 1.94 2.52 -17.33
N ASP A 84 2.91 1.78 -16.80
CA ASP A 84 2.93 1.30 -15.42
C ASP A 84 3.68 2.24 -14.44
N VAL A 85 4.07 3.44 -14.86
CA VAL A 85 4.87 4.36 -14.04
C VAL A 85 4.23 4.61 -12.68
N TRP A 86 2.90 4.73 -12.67
CA TRP A 86 2.12 5.04 -11.47
C TRP A 86 2.08 3.83 -10.56
N ILE A 87 1.98 2.62 -11.11
CA ILE A 87 2.04 1.37 -10.36
C ILE A 87 3.42 1.21 -9.72
N ARG A 88 4.51 1.49 -10.45
CA ARG A 88 5.86 1.42 -9.88
C ARG A 88 6.11 2.47 -8.81
N ALA A 89 5.73 3.72 -9.05
CA ALA A 89 5.86 4.79 -8.06
C ALA A 89 5.03 4.49 -6.81
N TRP A 90 3.83 3.95 -7.00
CA TRP A 90 2.95 3.49 -5.93
C TRP A 90 3.59 2.36 -5.10
N MET A 91 4.15 1.34 -5.76
CA MET A 91 4.89 0.25 -5.10
C MET A 91 6.18 0.72 -4.42
N THR A 92 6.89 1.70 -4.99
CA THR A 92 8.06 2.34 -4.37
C THR A 92 7.66 3.10 -3.11
N SER A 93 6.52 3.80 -3.15
CA SER A 93 5.95 4.47 -1.98
C SER A 93 5.49 3.46 -0.91
N ALA A 94 4.89 2.33 -1.30
CA ALA A 94 4.53 1.25 -0.38
C ALA A 94 5.77 0.72 0.35
N ARG A 95 6.85 0.42 -0.37
CA ARG A 95 8.13 0.00 0.23
C ARG A 95 8.71 1.04 1.19
N ALA A 96 8.66 2.32 0.84
CA ALA A 96 9.10 3.37 1.74
C ALA A 96 8.29 3.37 3.04
N ASN A 97 6.96 3.29 2.96
CA ASN A 97 6.10 3.21 4.13
C ASN A 97 6.38 1.97 5.00
N ALA A 98 6.67 0.81 4.39
CA ALA A 98 7.13 -0.37 5.14
C ALA A 98 8.43 -0.11 5.91
N MET A 99 9.41 0.57 5.30
CA MET A 99 10.65 0.95 5.99
C MET A 99 10.39 1.89 7.17
N TRP A 100 9.47 2.86 7.03
CA TRP A 100 9.04 3.72 8.15
C TRP A 100 8.41 2.91 9.27
N ALA A 101 7.58 1.91 8.94
CA ALA A 101 6.96 1.03 9.91
C ALA A 101 7.99 0.21 10.71
N ASP A 102 9.00 -0.34 10.02
CA ASP A 102 10.08 -1.10 10.65
C ASP A 102 10.93 -0.24 11.57
N ALA A 103 11.31 0.96 11.13
CA ALA A 103 12.07 1.91 11.95
C ALA A 103 11.28 2.35 13.19
N ALA A 104 9.97 2.56 13.05
CA ALA A 104 9.09 2.92 14.17
C ALA A 104 9.02 1.80 15.21
N ARG A 105 8.88 0.55 14.77
CA ARG A 105 8.84 -0.63 15.64
C ARG A 105 10.14 -0.80 16.44
N GLN A 106 11.29 -0.71 15.76
CA GLN A 106 12.60 -0.74 16.41
C GLN A 106 12.74 0.39 17.44
N GLY A 107 12.27 1.59 17.09
CA GLY A 107 12.23 2.72 18.03
C GLY A 107 11.33 2.43 19.24
N ALA A 108 10.15 1.85 19.04
CA ALA A 108 9.24 1.51 20.14
C ALA A 108 9.86 0.50 21.12
N GLU A 109 10.62 -0.47 20.62
CA GLU A 109 11.40 -1.41 21.43
C GLU A 109 12.49 -0.70 22.24
N ILE A 110 13.26 0.19 21.61
CA ILE A 110 14.35 0.95 22.26
C ILE A 110 13.81 1.88 23.36
N PHE A 111 12.74 2.63 23.07
CA PHE A 111 12.16 3.58 24.02
C PHE A 111 11.22 2.93 25.05
N GLY A 112 10.87 1.65 24.86
CA GLY A 112 9.97 0.89 25.72
C GLY A 112 8.50 1.24 25.50
N ALA A 113 7.66 0.21 25.34
CA ALA A 113 6.24 0.31 25.01
C ALA A 113 5.39 1.10 26.04
N VAL A 114 5.84 1.20 27.28
CA VAL A 114 5.13 1.93 28.35
C VAL A 114 5.43 3.43 28.38
N THR A 115 6.44 3.89 27.63
CA THR A 115 6.76 5.31 27.57
C THR A 115 5.88 6.04 26.55
N PRO A 116 5.58 7.34 26.75
CA PRO A 116 4.86 8.11 25.74
C PRO A 116 5.56 8.14 24.37
N ALA A 117 6.90 8.03 24.33
CA ALA A 117 7.65 7.96 23.09
C ALA A 117 7.45 6.61 22.38
N GLY A 118 7.58 5.50 23.12
CA GLY A 118 7.30 4.17 22.60
C GLY A 118 5.88 4.02 22.08
N ALA A 119 4.89 4.55 22.81
CA ALA A 119 3.48 4.52 22.38
C ALA A 119 3.23 5.28 21.07
N ARG A 120 3.88 6.44 20.85
CA ARG A 120 3.78 7.18 19.57
C ARG A 120 4.41 6.42 18.41
N LEU A 121 5.57 5.81 18.65
CA LEU A 121 6.30 5.04 17.64
C LEU A 121 5.55 3.75 17.27
N GLU A 122 4.97 3.07 18.25
CA GLU A 122 4.10 1.91 18.04
C GLU A 122 2.87 2.28 17.18
N HIS A 123 2.21 3.40 17.50
CA HIS A 123 1.09 3.89 16.69
C HIS A 123 1.53 4.17 15.25
N MET A 124 2.64 4.90 15.08
CA MET A 124 3.20 5.23 13.76
C MET A 124 3.53 3.96 12.96
N GLY A 125 4.16 2.98 13.60
CA GLY A 125 4.51 1.71 12.99
C GLY A 125 3.29 0.95 12.47
N ARG A 126 2.25 0.84 13.28
CA ARG A 126 0.99 0.19 12.89
C ARG A 126 0.29 0.90 11.73
N PHE A 127 0.27 2.23 11.76
CA PHE A 127 -0.33 3.02 10.69
C PHE A 127 0.37 2.80 9.35
N PHE A 128 1.70 2.97 9.32
CA PHE A 128 2.46 2.84 8.07
C PHE A 128 2.54 1.39 7.56
N ALA A 129 2.51 0.39 8.44
CA ALA A 129 2.40 -1.01 8.04
C ALA A 129 1.09 -1.26 7.29
N ARG A 130 -0.04 -0.83 7.86
CA ARG A 130 -1.34 -0.98 7.21
C ARG A 130 -1.42 -0.21 5.90
N LEU A 131 -0.95 1.03 5.88
CA LEU A 131 -0.91 1.84 4.66
C LEU A 131 -0.07 1.18 3.56
N SER A 132 1.09 0.61 3.90
CA SER A 132 1.93 -0.13 2.96
C SER A 132 1.20 -1.34 2.38
N ASP A 133 0.51 -2.13 3.20
CA ASP A 133 -0.24 -3.31 2.76
C ASP A 133 -1.40 -2.93 1.83
N ASP A 134 -2.16 -1.90 2.18
CA ASP A 134 -3.25 -1.39 1.33
C ASP A 134 -2.70 -0.87 -0.01
N MET A 135 -1.56 -0.16 0.02
CA MET A 135 -0.87 0.29 -1.19
C MET A 135 -0.30 -0.87 -2.01
N ALA A 136 0.09 -1.98 -1.42
CA ALA A 136 0.53 -3.16 -2.17
C ALA A 136 -0.61 -3.89 -2.90
N GLY A 137 -1.84 -3.36 -2.84
CA GLY A 137 -3.02 -3.87 -3.53
C GLY A 137 -4.13 -4.36 -2.59
N GLY A 138 -3.89 -4.33 -1.27
CA GLY A 138 -4.80 -4.92 -0.29
C GLY A 138 -5.09 -6.40 -0.58
N PRO A 139 -6.01 -7.03 0.16
CA PRO A 139 -6.51 -8.33 -0.21
C PRO A 139 -7.42 -8.15 -1.44
N THR A 140 -7.13 -8.87 -2.53
CA THR A 140 -8.04 -8.94 -3.70
C THR A 140 -9.44 -9.41 -3.26
N GLU A 141 -10.49 -9.14 -4.04
CA GLU A 141 -11.86 -9.62 -3.73
C GLU A 141 -11.89 -11.15 -3.50
N ALA A 142 -11.08 -11.89 -4.25
CA ALA A 142 -10.87 -13.32 -4.04
C ALA A 142 -10.21 -13.64 -2.69
N ALA A 143 -9.21 -12.86 -2.27
CA ALA A 143 -8.55 -13.00 -0.96
C ALA A 143 -9.50 -12.65 0.20
N VAL A 144 -10.35 -11.64 0.05
CA VAL A 144 -11.41 -11.31 1.02
C VAL A 144 -12.41 -12.46 1.12
N GLY A 145 -12.87 -12.98 -0.02
CA GLY A 145 -13.74 -14.17 -0.05
C GLY A 145 -13.11 -15.39 0.61
N ASP A 146 -11.80 -15.59 0.40
CA ASP A 146 -11.06 -16.70 0.98
C ASP A 146 -10.94 -16.58 2.51
N ALA A 147 -10.60 -15.39 3.00
CA ALA A 147 -10.53 -15.08 4.43
C ALA A 147 -11.90 -15.31 5.11
N LEU A 148 -12.98 -14.80 4.51
CA LEU A 148 -14.34 -14.99 5.03
C LEU A 148 -14.75 -16.46 5.08
N THR A 149 -14.36 -17.24 4.06
CA THR A 149 -14.67 -18.68 4.01
C THR A 149 -13.94 -19.45 5.11
N VAL A 150 -12.66 -19.14 5.36
CA VAL A 150 -11.90 -19.77 6.45
C VAL A 150 -12.47 -19.37 7.82
N LEU A 151 -12.83 -18.10 8.02
CA LEU A 151 -13.48 -17.64 9.25
C LEU A 151 -14.83 -18.34 9.46
N ALA A 152 -15.64 -18.50 8.41
CA ALA A 152 -16.90 -19.24 8.48
C ALA A 152 -16.68 -20.71 8.88
N ALA A 153 -15.64 -21.36 8.35
CA ALA A 153 -15.29 -22.73 8.73
C ALA A 153 -14.89 -22.83 10.22
N LEU A 154 -14.11 -21.87 10.73
CA LEU A 154 -13.73 -21.81 12.14
C LEU A 154 -14.93 -21.54 13.07
N VAL A 155 -15.83 -20.62 12.67
CA VAL A 155 -17.10 -20.36 13.38
C VAL A 155 -17.95 -21.63 13.43
N HIS A 156 -18.10 -22.32 12.29
CA HIS A 156 -18.89 -23.54 12.18
C HIS A 156 -18.32 -24.69 13.02
N ALA A 157 -17.00 -24.87 13.01
CA ALA A 157 -16.34 -25.92 13.78
C ALA A 157 -16.47 -25.70 15.29
N GLY A 158 -16.50 -24.45 15.75
CA GLY A 158 -16.59 -24.11 17.18
C GLY A 158 -15.42 -24.64 18.02
N ALA A 159 -14.34 -25.08 17.38
CA ALA A 159 -13.17 -25.70 17.99
C ALA A 159 -11.90 -25.29 17.23
N PRO A 160 -10.72 -25.31 17.88
CA PRO A 160 -9.47 -24.98 17.22
C PRO A 160 -9.14 -25.99 16.09
N LEU A 161 -8.77 -25.47 14.92
CA LEU A 161 -8.40 -26.26 13.74
C LEU A 161 -7.00 -25.89 13.24
N THR A 162 -6.27 -26.90 12.77
CA THR A 162 -4.99 -26.71 12.06
C THR A 162 -5.19 -26.32 10.60
N VAL A 163 -4.16 -25.73 9.97
CA VAL A 163 -4.15 -25.43 8.52
C VAL A 163 -4.49 -26.67 7.70
N ARG A 164 -3.94 -27.83 8.07
CA ARG A 164 -4.19 -29.10 7.38
C ARG A 164 -5.65 -29.54 7.48
N GLN A 165 -6.28 -29.37 8.64
CA GLN A 165 -7.70 -29.71 8.83
C GLN A 165 -8.60 -28.76 8.03
N LEU A 166 -8.30 -27.46 8.03
CA LEU A 166 -9.01 -26.47 7.21
C LEU A 166 -8.86 -26.77 5.72
N ALA A 167 -7.65 -27.07 5.25
CA ALA A 167 -7.37 -27.43 3.87
C ALA A 167 -8.16 -28.67 3.43
N ALA A 168 -8.17 -29.72 4.25
CA ALA A 168 -8.92 -30.94 3.99
C ALA A 168 -10.44 -30.69 3.95
N ALA A 169 -10.97 -29.90 4.89
CA ALA A 169 -12.40 -29.61 4.97
C ALA A 169 -12.90 -28.72 3.82
N LEU A 170 -12.09 -27.74 3.40
CA LEU A 170 -12.42 -26.79 2.33
C LEU A 170 -12.08 -27.32 0.93
N GLY A 171 -11.32 -28.42 0.83
CA GLY A 171 -10.78 -28.91 -0.44
C GLY A 171 -9.77 -27.96 -1.08
N TRP A 172 -9.04 -27.19 -0.26
CA TRP A 172 -8.11 -26.14 -0.71
C TRP A 172 -6.65 -26.56 -0.54
N PRO A 173 -5.73 -26.02 -1.36
CA PRO A 173 -4.30 -26.12 -1.10
C PRO A 173 -3.94 -25.47 0.27
N PRO A 174 -3.03 -26.07 1.06
CA PRO A 174 -2.61 -25.49 2.35
C PRO A 174 -2.07 -24.06 2.27
N ASP A 175 -1.40 -23.69 1.18
CA ASP A 175 -0.86 -22.35 0.96
C ASP A 175 -1.96 -21.29 0.79
N ARG A 176 -3.09 -21.68 0.19
CA ARG A 176 -4.26 -20.81 0.03
C ARG A 176 -4.91 -20.56 1.40
N VAL A 177 -5.04 -21.59 2.22
CA VAL A 177 -5.56 -21.48 3.60
C VAL A 177 -4.63 -20.61 4.45
N THR A 178 -3.32 -20.79 4.32
CA THR A 178 -2.33 -19.99 5.05
C THR A 178 -2.39 -18.52 4.66
N SER A 179 -2.55 -18.23 3.36
CA SER A 179 -2.73 -16.86 2.87
C SER A 179 -4.04 -16.26 3.38
N ALA A 180 -5.15 -17.00 3.31
CA ALA A 180 -6.45 -16.55 3.81
C ALA A 180 -6.47 -16.26 5.31
N LEU A 181 -5.81 -17.10 6.13
CA LEU A 181 -5.65 -16.87 7.57
C LEU A 181 -4.82 -15.61 7.85
N ARG A 182 -3.74 -15.41 7.08
CA ARG A 182 -2.88 -14.23 7.17
C ARG A 182 -3.62 -12.95 6.77
N ASP A 183 -4.44 -13.02 5.73
CA ASP A 183 -5.26 -11.89 5.29
C ASP A 183 -6.35 -11.58 6.33
N ALA A 184 -7.00 -12.59 6.91
CA ALA A 184 -7.95 -12.41 8.01
C ALA A 184 -7.31 -11.78 9.27
N GLU A 185 -6.04 -12.08 9.54
CA GLU A 185 -5.28 -11.48 10.65
C GLU A 185 -4.87 -10.03 10.36
N ARG A 186 -4.44 -9.75 9.13
CA ARG A 186 -3.99 -8.40 8.69
C ARG A 186 -5.14 -7.43 8.47
N HIS A 187 -6.33 -7.92 8.19
CA HIS A 187 -7.53 -7.12 7.92
C HIS A 187 -8.63 -7.35 8.97
N PRO A 188 -8.50 -6.77 10.18
CA PRO A 188 -9.49 -6.91 11.24
C PRO A 188 -10.91 -6.47 10.87
N ASP A 189 -11.05 -5.59 9.89
CA ASP A 189 -12.32 -5.12 9.31
C ASP A 189 -13.02 -6.20 8.48
N VAL A 190 -12.28 -7.05 7.77
CA VAL A 190 -12.82 -8.23 7.07
C VAL A 190 -13.25 -9.30 8.07
N ALA A 191 -12.49 -9.46 9.16
CA ALA A 191 -12.78 -10.45 10.19
C ALA A 191 -13.94 -10.08 11.12
N ASP A 192 -14.44 -8.85 11.07
CA ASP A 192 -15.59 -8.41 11.87
C ASP A 192 -16.85 -9.26 11.56
N PRO A 193 -17.60 -9.77 12.56
CA PRO A 193 -17.58 -9.45 13.99
C PRO A 193 -16.67 -10.34 14.87
N VAL A 194 -15.79 -11.14 14.29
CA VAL A 194 -14.92 -12.11 14.99
C VAL A 194 -13.44 -11.70 15.00
N ALA A 195 -12.68 -12.28 15.91
CA ALA A 195 -11.24 -12.14 15.99
C ALA A 195 -10.60 -13.52 15.89
N LEU A 196 -9.63 -13.67 14.98
CA LEU A 196 -8.81 -14.86 14.87
C LEU A 196 -7.90 -14.98 16.11
N ARG A 197 -7.74 -16.19 16.63
CA ARG A 197 -6.88 -16.52 17.77
C ARG A 197 -6.04 -17.75 17.44
N CYS A 198 -4.79 -17.72 17.88
CA CYS A 198 -3.85 -18.82 17.73
C CYS A 198 -3.51 -19.41 19.12
N PRO A 199 -4.32 -20.34 19.65
CA PRO A 199 -4.11 -20.91 20.99
C PRO A 199 -2.86 -21.79 21.10
N ALA A 200 -2.38 -22.33 19.97
CA ALA A 200 -1.19 -23.16 19.87
C ALA A 200 -0.58 -22.99 18.47
N PRO A 201 0.71 -23.32 18.25
CA PRO A 201 1.34 -23.22 16.93
C PRO A 201 0.48 -23.91 15.85
N GLU A 202 0.28 -23.19 14.74
CA GLU A 202 -0.50 -23.65 13.58
C GLU A 202 -1.97 -24.04 13.87
N THR A 203 -2.50 -23.67 15.02
CA THR A 203 -3.87 -23.97 15.42
C THR A 203 -4.66 -22.67 15.53
N TYR A 204 -5.78 -22.59 14.84
CA TYR A 204 -6.58 -21.37 14.71
C TYR A 204 -7.99 -21.58 15.26
N THR A 205 -8.51 -20.57 15.93
CA THR A 205 -9.92 -20.49 16.36
C THR A 205 -10.41 -19.06 16.21
N VAL A 206 -11.70 -18.84 16.35
CA VAL A 206 -12.33 -17.51 16.32
C VAL A 206 -13.05 -17.23 17.62
N VAL A 207 -12.99 -15.98 18.06
CA VAL A 207 -13.75 -15.48 19.22
C VAL A 207 -14.55 -14.26 18.81
N ALA A 208 -15.70 -14.05 19.45
CA ALA A 208 -16.47 -12.83 19.25
C ALA A 208 -15.68 -11.60 19.72
N ARG A 209 -15.74 -10.50 18.96
CA ARG A 209 -15.19 -9.21 19.37
C ARG A 209 -16.10 -8.54 20.38
N LEU A 210 -15.76 -8.68 21.66
CA LEU A 210 -16.56 -8.17 22.77
C LEU A 210 -16.65 -6.65 22.80
N GLU A 211 -15.74 -5.93 22.14
CA GLU A 211 -15.78 -4.48 21.93
C GLU A 211 -16.98 -4.01 21.09
N ARG A 212 -17.65 -4.91 20.35
CA ARG A 212 -18.90 -4.60 19.64
C ARG A 212 -20.13 -4.57 20.54
N LEU A 213 -20.03 -5.17 21.73
CA LEU A 213 -21.13 -5.30 22.67
C LEU A 213 -20.91 -4.35 23.84
N THR A 214 -21.96 -3.68 24.28
CA THR A 214 -21.92 -2.92 25.53
C THR A 214 -21.72 -3.87 26.72
N ALA A 215 -21.27 -3.34 27.87
CA ALA A 215 -21.12 -4.13 29.09
C ALA A 215 -22.43 -4.86 29.45
N THR A 216 -23.57 -4.15 29.39
CA THR A 216 -24.91 -4.71 29.65
C THR A 216 -25.30 -5.83 28.68
N GLN A 217 -24.98 -5.69 27.39
CA GLN A 217 -25.26 -6.74 26.40
C GLN A 217 -24.43 -8.00 26.66
N ARG A 218 -23.16 -7.85 27.07
CA ARG A 218 -22.29 -8.99 27.41
C ARG A 218 -22.79 -9.72 28.65
N GLU A 219 -23.19 -8.99 29.68
CA GLU A 219 -23.76 -9.56 30.91
C GLU A 219 -25.06 -10.32 30.63
N ALA A 220 -25.97 -9.76 29.82
CA ALA A 220 -27.22 -10.42 29.46
C ALA A 220 -27.03 -11.71 28.64
N LEU A 221 -26.02 -11.77 27.77
CA LEU A 221 -25.71 -12.94 26.94
C LEU A 221 -24.85 -14.00 27.65
N GLY A 222 -24.15 -13.64 28.74
CA GLY A 222 -23.29 -14.53 29.51
C GLY A 222 -23.97 -15.27 30.67
N GLN A 223 -25.23 -14.96 30.96
CA GLN A 223 -26.01 -15.72 31.95
C GLN A 223 -26.41 -17.08 31.36
N PRO A 224 -26.19 -18.20 32.07
CA PRO A 224 -26.69 -19.49 31.63
C PRO A 224 -28.23 -19.43 31.51
N ARG A 225 -28.75 -19.87 30.36
CA ARG A 225 -30.17 -20.12 30.15
C ARG A 225 -30.65 -21.31 30.99
#